data_AF-A0ABC9YJ86-F1
#
_entry.id   AF-A0ABC9YJ86-F1
#
_cell.length_a   1.000
_cell.length_b   1.000
_cell.length_c   1.000
_cell.angle_alpha   90.00
_cell.angle_beta   90.00
_cell.angle_gamma   90.00
#
_symmetry.space_group_name_H-M   'P 1'
#
loop_
_entity.id
_entity.type
_entity.pdbx_description
1 polymer ?
#
loop_
_entity_poly.entity_id
_entity_poly.type
_entity_poly.pdbx_seq_one_letter_code
_entity_poly.pdbx_strand_id
1 'polypeptide(L)'
;MATRDKPDLDCSPLLDLLKSYKACPTPKGHSWAEGHWQSPTNVVEQIRDLAKENKFRPGKGKAVVCGVLGAALIAAQKDKYVVKQAEQEANESLQELVRKLQAELETERLRRQLAEEALADEKRITENLKGSLRDAFVRDRELKLQLPGDLDSEPGFSSLSKEADLIAREVAPHYPWEELRAVTEPDPTPKLRPLIKTEVVYDGEDTEPTVTTKEIPYTVTELAKLQEKI
;
A
#
# COMPACT_ATOMS: atom_id res chain seq x y z
N MET A 1 13.23 -22.11 13.03
CA MET A 1 12.67 -21.03 13.88
C MET A 1 13.42 -21.05 15.19
N ALA A 2 14.43 -20.20 15.35
CA ALA A 2 15.12 -20.06 16.61
C ALA A 2 14.26 -19.18 17.51
N THR A 3 13.75 -19.72 18.61
CA THR A 3 13.23 -18.94 19.72
C THR A 3 14.40 -18.10 20.22
N ARG A 4 14.49 -16.85 19.77
CA ARG A 4 15.39 -15.87 20.40
C ARG A 4 14.86 -15.72 21.82
N ASP A 5 15.50 -16.39 22.77
CA ASP A 5 15.27 -16.15 24.19
C ASP A 5 15.40 -14.64 24.41
N LYS A 6 14.28 -14.04 24.78
CA LYS A 6 14.20 -12.61 25.05
C LYS A 6 15.19 -12.36 26.19
N PRO A 7 16.13 -11.41 26.07
CA PRO A 7 17.06 -11.18 27.16
C PRO A 7 16.25 -10.55 28.29
N ASP A 8 15.87 -11.35 29.28
CA ASP A 8 15.21 -10.83 30.46
C ASP A 8 16.19 -9.92 31.20
N LEU A 9 15.72 -8.71 31.54
CA LEU A 9 16.51 -7.81 32.36
C LEU A 9 16.78 -8.46 33.71
N ASP A 10 18.04 -8.74 34.00
CA ASP A 10 18.46 -9.29 35.29
C ASP A 10 18.46 -8.21 36.39
N CYS A 11 17.43 -8.25 37.24
CA CYS A 11 17.34 -7.40 38.43
C CYS A 11 17.88 -8.07 39.71
N SER A 12 18.54 -9.23 39.61
CA SER A 12 19.09 -9.98 40.76
C SER A 12 20.05 -9.15 41.62
N PRO A 13 20.98 -8.33 41.07
CA PRO A 13 21.90 -7.54 41.88
C PRO A 13 21.18 -6.56 42.82
N LEU A 14 20.10 -5.93 42.35
CA LEU A 14 19.30 -5.03 43.17
C LEU A 14 18.51 -5.79 44.24
N LEU A 15 17.94 -6.95 43.87
CA LEU A 15 17.23 -7.80 44.82
C LEU A 15 18.14 -8.31 45.93
N ASP A 16 19.37 -8.69 45.62
CA ASP A 16 20.33 -9.17 46.60
C ASP A 16 20.78 -8.06 47.55
N LEU A 17 20.95 -6.84 47.04
CA LEU A 17 21.15 -5.66 47.88
C LEU A 17 19.95 -5.44 48.81
N LEU A 18 18.72 -5.45 48.31
CA LEU A 18 17.51 -5.25 49.12
C LEU A 18 17.31 -6.34 50.18
N LYS A 19 17.66 -7.60 49.87
CA LYS A 19 17.66 -8.71 50.84
C LYS A 19 18.59 -8.42 52.03
N SER A 20 19.80 -7.92 51.78
CA SER A 20 20.77 -7.59 52.84
C SER A 20 20.22 -6.57 53.86
N TYR A 21 19.36 -5.65 53.41
CA TYR A 21 18.73 -4.61 54.22
C TYR A 21 17.35 -5.00 54.76
N LYS A 22 16.93 -6.27 54.62
CA LYS A 22 15.57 -6.76 54.97
C LYS A 22 14.46 -5.95 54.29
N ALA A 23 14.75 -5.43 53.11
CA ALA A 23 13.87 -4.58 52.30
C ALA A 23 13.47 -5.25 50.98
N CYS A 24 13.64 -6.58 50.87
CA CYS A 24 13.26 -7.29 49.66
C CYS A 24 11.75 -7.14 49.43
N PRO A 25 11.31 -6.71 48.22
CA PRO A 25 9.90 -6.57 47.97
C PRO A 25 9.20 -7.92 47.96
N THR A 26 7.97 -7.97 48.44
CA THR A 26 7.14 -9.18 48.40
C THR A 26 6.64 -9.43 46.98
N PRO A 27 6.24 -10.67 46.62
CA PRO A 27 5.64 -10.94 45.30
C PRO A 27 4.45 -10.03 44.98
N LYS A 28 3.59 -9.75 45.97
CA LYS A 28 2.48 -8.79 45.85
C LYS A 28 2.96 -7.36 45.58
N GLY A 29 4.09 -6.96 46.19
CA GLY A 29 4.70 -5.67 45.94
C GLY A 29 5.22 -5.53 44.51
N HIS A 30 5.78 -6.61 43.94
CA HIS A 30 6.20 -6.63 42.54
C HIS A 30 5.02 -6.48 41.58
N SER A 31 3.97 -7.31 41.74
CA SER A 31 2.80 -7.23 40.87
C SER A 31 2.07 -5.89 40.97
N TRP A 32 2.03 -5.30 42.17
CA TRP A 32 1.50 -3.96 42.36
C TRP A 32 2.34 -2.91 41.61
N ALA A 33 3.67 -3.00 41.75
CA ALA A 33 4.58 -2.02 41.17
C ALA A 33 4.49 -1.99 39.64
N GLU A 34 4.32 -3.13 38.97
CA GLU A 34 4.17 -3.22 37.51
C GLU A 34 3.11 -2.25 36.93
N GLY A 35 1.99 -2.04 37.63
CA GLY A 35 0.92 -1.14 37.18
C GLY A 35 0.94 0.27 37.77
N HIS A 36 1.76 0.54 38.79
CA HIS A 36 1.60 1.74 39.62
C HIS A 36 2.90 2.54 39.85
N TRP A 37 4.05 2.03 39.42
CA TRP A 37 5.36 2.64 39.67
C TRP A 37 5.52 4.06 39.10
N GLN A 38 4.80 4.38 38.01
CA GLN A 38 4.93 5.65 37.29
C GLN A 38 4.35 6.84 38.07
N SER A 39 3.35 6.60 38.92
CA SER A 39 2.69 7.64 39.70
C SER A 39 3.34 7.78 41.08
N PRO A 40 4.01 8.91 41.37
CA PRO A 40 4.60 9.12 42.69
C PRO A 40 3.52 9.14 43.80
N THR A 41 2.30 9.56 43.48
CA THR A 41 1.17 9.54 44.41
C THR A 41 0.83 8.11 44.83
N ASN A 42 0.74 7.19 43.87
CA ASN A 42 0.42 5.78 44.15
C ASN A 42 1.51 5.14 45.03
N VAL A 43 2.78 5.47 44.78
CA VAL A 43 3.92 5.02 45.60
C VAL A 43 3.82 5.55 47.03
N VAL A 44 3.46 6.83 47.20
CA VAL A 44 3.28 7.43 48.53
C VAL A 44 2.09 6.81 49.27
N GLU A 45 0.97 6.58 48.57
CA GLU A 45 -0.22 5.92 49.13
C GLU A 45 0.09 4.50 49.57
N GLN A 46 0.78 3.72 48.73
CA GLN A 46 1.19 2.35 49.07
C GLN A 46 2.11 2.30 50.29
N ILE A 47 3.07 3.22 50.40
CA ILE A 47 3.93 3.33 51.59
C ILE A 47 3.09 3.65 52.82
N ARG A 48 2.13 4.57 52.70
CA ARG A 48 1.25 5.00 53.80
C ARG A 48 0.36 3.85 54.28
N ASP A 49 -0.20 3.08 53.37
CA ASP A 49 -1.10 1.98 53.72
C ASP A 49 -0.33 0.82 54.34
N LEU A 50 0.82 0.44 53.78
CA LEU A 50 1.73 -0.54 54.41
C LEU A 50 2.24 -0.06 55.78
N ALA A 51 2.45 1.25 55.96
CA ALA A 51 2.85 1.80 57.25
C ALA A 51 1.73 1.71 58.31
N LYS A 52 0.47 1.95 57.91
CA LYS A 52 -0.71 1.79 58.77
C LYS A 52 -0.91 0.32 59.17
N GLU A 53 -0.85 -0.60 58.20
CA GLU A 53 -1.02 -2.03 58.43
C GLU A 53 -0.02 -2.57 59.46
N ASN A 54 1.23 -2.15 59.34
CA ASN A 54 2.31 -2.58 60.22
C ASN A 54 2.47 -1.72 61.49
N LYS A 55 1.60 -0.71 61.69
CA LYS A 55 1.61 0.20 62.85
C LYS A 55 2.97 0.88 63.07
N PHE A 56 3.66 1.25 62.00
CA PHE A 56 4.96 1.92 62.09
C PHE A 56 4.81 3.37 62.55
N ARG A 57 5.66 3.80 63.48
CA ARG A 57 5.77 5.20 63.91
C ARG A 57 6.71 5.99 62.98
N PRO A 58 6.56 7.32 62.86
CA PRO A 58 7.53 8.16 62.16
C PRO A 58 8.97 7.86 62.64
N GLY A 59 9.88 7.58 61.69
CA GLY A 59 11.27 7.18 61.98
C GLY A 59 11.53 5.66 62.03
N LYS A 60 10.49 4.83 62.05
CA LYS A 60 10.56 3.36 61.88
C LYS A 60 9.90 2.95 60.56
N GLY A 61 10.44 1.95 59.85
CA GLY A 61 9.88 1.47 58.58
C GLY A 61 10.72 1.71 57.32
N LYS A 62 12.02 2.02 57.45
CA LYS A 62 12.94 2.19 56.29
C LYS A 62 12.89 1.01 55.32
N ALA A 63 12.81 -0.22 55.84
CA ALA A 63 12.71 -1.42 55.04
C ALA A 63 11.45 -1.47 54.14
N VAL A 64 10.31 -0.96 54.62
CA VAL A 64 9.07 -0.89 53.81
C VAL A 64 9.24 0.12 52.69
N VAL A 65 9.75 1.32 53.00
CA VAL A 65 10.02 2.36 51.99
C VAL A 65 10.98 1.83 50.94
N CYS A 66 12.10 1.22 51.35
CA CYS A 66 13.07 0.62 50.45
C CYS A 66 12.48 -0.53 49.63
N GLY A 67 11.56 -1.32 50.19
CA GLY A 67 10.88 -2.41 49.47
C GLY A 67 9.91 -1.91 48.42
N VAL A 68 9.09 -0.91 48.73
CA VAL A 68 8.17 -0.31 47.75
C VAL A 68 8.95 0.40 46.64
N LEU A 69 9.94 1.21 46.99
CA LEU A 69 10.80 1.88 46.02
C LEU A 69 11.64 0.89 45.20
N GLY A 70 12.10 -0.20 45.83
CA GLY A 70 12.80 -1.29 45.16
C GLY A 70 11.92 -1.98 44.12
N ALA A 71 10.67 -2.32 44.48
CA ALA A 71 9.71 -2.89 43.52
C ALA A 71 9.41 -1.92 42.37
N ALA A 72 9.17 -0.64 42.69
CA ALA A 72 8.91 0.39 41.69
C ALA A 72 10.10 0.58 40.73
N LEU A 73 11.33 0.56 41.25
CA LEU A 73 12.54 0.67 40.43
C LEU A 73 12.71 -0.55 39.52
N ILE A 74 12.47 -1.77 40.02
CA ILE A 74 12.51 -2.99 39.22
C ILE A 74 11.49 -2.92 38.09
N ALA A 75 10.24 -2.56 38.41
CA ALA A 75 9.17 -2.41 37.42
C ALA A 75 9.54 -1.36 36.36
N ALA A 76 10.07 -0.20 36.77
CA ALA A 76 10.52 0.86 35.88
C ALA A 76 11.63 0.42 34.94
N GLN A 77 12.63 -0.33 35.45
CA GLN A 77 13.72 -0.81 34.62
C GLN A 77 13.26 -1.86 33.61
N LYS A 78 12.37 -2.78 34.03
CA LYS A 78 11.78 -3.78 33.13
C LYS A 78 10.95 -3.13 32.03
N ASP A 79 10.09 -2.18 32.39
CA ASP A 79 9.27 -1.46 31.41
C ASP A 79 10.13 -0.72 30.39
N LYS A 80 11.14 0.03 30.86
CA LYS A 80 12.12 0.70 29.99
C LYS A 80 12.85 -0.28 29.07
N TYR A 81 13.20 -1.46 29.58
CA TYR A 81 13.87 -2.50 28.80
C TYR A 81 12.96 -3.04 27.69
N VAL A 82 11.71 -3.37 28.02
CA VAL A 82 10.71 -3.88 27.06
C VAL A 82 10.40 -2.84 25.99
N VAL A 83 10.18 -1.58 26.37
CA VAL A 83 9.94 -0.48 25.42
C VAL A 83 11.13 -0.33 24.47
N LYS A 84 12.35 -0.25 25.00
CA LYS A 84 13.56 -0.13 24.17
C LYS A 84 13.71 -1.32 23.21
N GLN A 85 13.40 -2.53 23.67
CA GLN A 85 13.45 -3.71 22.82
C GLN A 85 12.41 -3.64 21.68
N ALA A 86 11.17 -3.28 22.00
CA ALA A 86 10.10 -3.13 21.01
C ALA A 86 10.42 -2.03 19.98
N GLU A 87 10.98 -0.90 20.43
CA GLU A 87 11.47 0.16 19.55
C GLU A 87 12.60 -0.33 18.63
N GLN A 88 13.54 -1.12 19.16
CA GLN A 88 14.62 -1.69 18.36
C GLN A 88 14.09 -2.66 17.30
N GLU A 89 13.18 -3.56 17.67
CA GLU A 89 12.53 -4.51 16.76
C GLU A 89 11.73 -3.78 15.67
N ALA A 90 10.99 -2.73 16.03
CA ALA A 90 10.25 -1.90 15.08
C ALA A 90 11.19 -1.15 14.11
N ASN A 91 12.30 -0.60 14.62
CA ASN A 91 13.30 0.08 13.79
C ASN A 91 13.96 -0.89 12.80
N GLU A 92 14.32 -2.10 13.24
CA GLU A 92 14.87 -3.14 12.36
C GLU A 92 13.88 -3.54 11.25
N SER A 93 12.61 -3.76 11.62
CA SER A 93 11.55 -4.07 10.66
C SER A 93 11.32 -2.95 9.64
N LEU A 94 11.33 -1.69 10.08
CA LEU A 94 11.17 -0.53 9.20
C LEU A 94 12.36 -0.38 8.25
N GLN A 95 13.58 -0.60 8.74
CA GLN A 95 14.78 -0.57 7.90
C GLN A 95 14.73 -1.65 6.82
N GLU A 96 14.26 -2.86 7.16
CA GLU A 96 14.11 -3.93 6.18
C GLU A 96 13.05 -3.58 5.12
N LEU A 97 11.90 -3.01 5.53
CA LEU A 97 10.86 -2.57 4.61
C LEU A 97 11.37 -1.46 3.68
N VAL A 98 12.05 -0.44 4.21
CA VAL A 98 12.65 0.63 3.41
C VAL A 98 13.62 0.06 2.39
N ARG A 99 14.46 -0.90 2.78
CA ARG A 99 15.41 -1.56 1.87
C ARG A 99 14.69 -2.33 0.77
N LYS A 100 13.60 -3.03 1.08
CA LYS A 100 12.77 -3.74 0.08
C LYS A 100 12.13 -2.77 -0.90
N LEU A 101 11.49 -1.71 -0.41
CA LEU A 101 10.84 -0.71 -1.25
C LEU A 101 11.82 0.04 -2.14
N GLN A 102 13.03 0.34 -1.64
CA GLN A 102 14.10 0.92 -2.46
C GLN A 102 14.51 -0.01 -3.59
N ALA A 103 14.67 -1.31 -3.32
CA ALA A 103 14.99 -2.30 -4.36
C ALA A 103 13.88 -2.40 -5.41
N GLU A 104 12.62 -2.45 -4.97
CA GLU A 104 11.46 -2.49 -5.86
C GLU A 104 11.35 -1.23 -6.74
N LEU A 105 11.57 -0.05 -6.14
CA LEU A 105 11.59 1.21 -6.87
C LEU A 105 12.67 1.22 -7.97
N GLU A 106 13.88 0.72 -7.68
CA GLU A 106 14.94 0.61 -8.69
C GLU A 106 14.58 -0.38 -9.80
N THR A 107 13.92 -1.50 -9.47
CA THR A 107 13.45 -2.43 -10.51
C THR A 107 12.38 -1.83 -11.42
N GLU A 108 11.44 -1.06 -10.87
CA GLU A 108 10.42 -0.38 -11.65
C GLU A 108 11.00 0.74 -12.52
N ARG A 109 11.98 1.49 -11.99
CA ARG A 109 12.73 2.49 -12.76
C ARG A 109 13.41 1.87 -13.97
N LEU A 110 14.08 0.73 -13.78
CA LEU A 110 14.74 0.01 -14.88
C LEU A 110 13.73 -0.50 -15.91
N ARG A 111 12.63 -1.11 -15.46
CA ARG A 111 11.54 -1.56 -16.36
C ARG A 111 10.98 -0.42 -17.20
N ARG A 112 10.76 0.74 -16.58
CA ARG A 112 10.28 1.93 -17.26
C ARG A 112 11.28 2.42 -18.31
N GLN A 113 12.56 2.47 -17.99
CA GLN A 113 13.60 2.88 -18.95
C GLN A 113 13.63 1.95 -20.18
N LEU A 114 13.56 0.64 -19.96
CA LEU A 114 13.51 -0.34 -21.05
C LEU A 114 12.25 -0.19 -21.91
N ALA A 115 11.09 0.08 -21.30
CA ALA A 115 9.85 0.33 -22.03
C ALA A 115 9.90 1.63 -22.84
N GLU A 116 10.51 2.69 -22.30
CA GLU A 116 10.70 3.96 -23.00
C GLU A 116 11.65 3.82 -24.19
N GLU A 117 12.73 3.04 -24.06
CA GLU A 117 13.64 2.71 -25.15
C GLU A 117 12.95 1.90 -26.26
N ALA A 118 12.22 0.85 -25.90
CA ALA A 118 11.46 0.05 -26.86
C ALA A 118 10.43 0.90 -27.63
N LEU A 119 9.72 1.79 -26.93
CA LEU A 119 8.78 2.72 -27.55
C LEU A 119 9.48 3.70 -28.52
N ALA A 120 10.68 4.16 -28.19
CA ALA A 120 11.45 5.03 -29.08
C ALA A 120 11.87 4.30 -30.37
N ASP A 121 12.26 3.03 -30.25
CA ASP A 121 12.59 2.19 -31.39
C ASP A 121 11.39 1.92 -32.30
N GLU A 122 10.24 1.56 -31.73
CA GLU A 122 9.01 1.37 -32.51
C GLU A 122 8.59 2.64 -33.26
N LYS A 123 8.71 3.81 -32.61
CA LYS A 123 8.43 5.10 -33.26
C LYS A 123 9.39 5.36 -34.43
N ARG A 124 10.67 5.07 -34.26
CA ARG A 124 11.68 5.19 -35.31
C ARG A 124 11.38 4.27 -36.48
N ILE A 125 11.06 3.01 -36.22
CA ILE A 125 10.67 2.03 -37.25
C ILE A 125 9.43 2.53 -37.99
N THR A 126 8.41 2.97 -37.26
CA THR A 126 7.18 3.49 -37.84
C THR A 126 7.43 4.68 -38.75
N GLU A 127 8.28 5.63 -38.35
CA GLU A 127 8.59 6.79 -39.19
C GLU A 127 9.38 6.39 -40.45
N ASN A 128 10.34 5.46 -40.33
CA ASN A 128 11.08 4.93 -41.46
C ASN A 128 10.15 4.22 -42.47
N LEU A 129 9.19 3.43 -41.97
CA LEU A 129 8.19 2.76 -42.81
C LEU A 129 7.25 3.77 -43.48
N LYS A 130 6.80 4.80 -42.75
CA LYS A 130 6.00 5.90 -43.33
C LYS A 130 6.77 6.63 -44.44
N GLY A 131 8.04 6.93 -44.22
CA GLY A 131 8.92 7.51 -45.25
C GLY A 131 9.02 6.63 -46.49
N SER A 132 9.35 5.36 -46.29
CA SER A 132 9.47 4.38 -47.38
C SER A 132 8.16 4.22 -48.18
N LEU A 133 7.02 4.25 -47.49
CA LEU A 133 5.69 4.19 -48.11
C LEU A 133 5.40 5.45 -48.92
N ARG A 134 5.70 6.65 -48.39
CA ARG A 134 5.59 7.91 -49.14
C ARG A 134 6.41 7.88 -50.42
N ASP A 135 7.66 7.43 -50.34
CA ASP A 135 8.54 7.33 -51.51
C ASP A 135 8.03 6.32 -52.54
N ALA A 136 7.46 5.20 -52.08
CA ALA A 136 6.84 4.21 -52.96
C ALA A 136 5.63 4.79 -53.70
N PHE A 137 4.78 5.57 -53.02
CA PHE A 137 3.65 6.27 -53.66
C PHE A 137 4.11 7.30 -54.70
N VAL A 138 5.18 8.05 -54.42
CA VAL A 138 5.75 9.00 -55.38
C VAL A 138 6.25 8.28 -56.62
N ARG A 139 6.99 7.17 -56.46
CA ARG A 139 7.47 6.35 -57.57
C ARG A 139 6.33 5.74 -58.40
N ASP A 140 5.29 5.18 -57.76
CA ASP A 140 4.12 4.64 -58.45
C ASP A 140 3.41 5.71 -59.29
N ARG A 141 3.25 6.91 -58.72
CA ARG A 141 2.68 8.06 -59.44
C ARG A 141 3.54 8.48 -60.62
N GLU A 142 4.87 8.52 -60.46
CA GLU A 142 5.79 8.90 -61.52
C GLU A 142 5.79 7.87 -62.67
N LEU A 143 5.77 6.57 -62.35
CA LEU A 143 5.62 5.51 -63.34
C LEU A 143 4.30 5.61 -64.11
N LYS A 144 3.19 5.92 -63.43
CA LYS A 144 1.88 6.15 -64.07
C LYS A 144 1.88 7.35 -65.01
N LEU A 145 2.64 8.39 -64.71
CA LEU A 145 2.78 9.57 -65.57
C LEU A 145 3.72 9.34 -66.77
N GLN A 146 4.58 8.32 -66.71
CA GLN A 146 5.49 7.93 -67.80
C GLN A 146 4.86 6.91 -68.78
N LEU A 147 3.67 6.37 -68.50
CA LEU A 147 2.91 5.60 -69.48
C LEU A 147 2.30 6.57 -70.54
N PRO A 148 2.47 6.31 -71.84
CA PRO A 148 1.76 7.06 -72.88
C PRO A 148 0.26 6.97 -72.65
N GLY A 149 -0.42 8.12 -72.61
CA GLY A 149 -1.86 8.25 -72.38
C GLY A 149 -2.67 7.78 -73.59
N ASP A 150 -2.68 6.48 -73.84
CA ASP A 150 -3.56 5.80 -74.80
C ASP A 150 -3.94 4.41 -74.28
N LEU A 151 -4.60 4.34 -73.10
CA LEU A 151 -5.33 3.14 -72.67
C LEU A 151 -6.64 3.51 -71.94
N ASP A 152 -7.40 4.47 -72.50
CA ASP A 152 -8.80 4.71 -72.11
C ASP A 152 -9.76 3.69 -72.75
N SER A 153 -9.31 2.47 -73.04
CA SER A 153 -10.14 1.39 -73.59
C SER A 153 -9.66 0.00 -73.17
N GLU A 154 -9.48 -0.23 -71.86
CA GLU A 154 -9.39 -1.59 -71.31
C GLU A 154 -10.39 -1.74 -70.14
N PRO A 155 -11.39 -2.66 -70.23
CA PRO A 155 -12.43 -2.83 -69.20
C PRO A 155 -11.91 -3.37 -67.84
N GLY A 156 -10.60 -3.62 -67.69
CA GLY A 156 -10.01 -4.24 -66.50
C GLY A 156 -9.74 -3.31 -65.31
N PHE A 157 -9.63 -1.99 -65.52
CA PHE A 157 -9.20 -1.06 -64.46
C PHE A 157 -10.28 -0.82 -63.37
N SER A 158 -11.55 -1.09 -63.70
CA SER A 158 -12.66 -1.00 -62.75
C SER A 158 -12.70 -2.16 -61.75
N SER A 159 -11.98 -3.26 -62.00
CA SER A 159 -11.97 -4.44 -61.11
C SER A 159 -11.02 -4.26 -59.93
N LEU A 160 -9.82 -3.70 -60.18
CA LEU A 160 -8.80 -3.45 -59.15
C LEU A 160 -9.21 -2.35 -58.15
N SER A 161 -9.96 -1.34 -58.60
CA SER A 161 -10.53 -0.33 -57.70
C SER A 161 -11.57 -0.91 -56.75
N LYS A 162 -12.37 -1.89 -57.21
CA LYS A 162 -13.36 -2.56 -56.38
C LYS A 162 -12.71 -3.51 -55.37
N GLU A 163 -11.63 -4.18 -55.76
CA GLU A 163 -10.85 -5.04 -54.87
C GLU A 163 -10.10 -4.22 -53.81
N ALA A 164 -9.54 -3.06 -54.17
CA ALA A 164 -8.94 -2.14 -53.21
C ALA A 164 -9.95 -1.59 -52.19
N ASP A 165 -11.18 -1.25 -52.61
CA ASP A 165 -12.27 -0.84 -51.72
C ASP A 165 -12.78 -1.97 -50.82
N LEU A 166 -12.77 -3.21 -51.30
CA LEU A 166 -13.13 -4.39 -50.51
C LEU A 166 -12.07 -4.68 -49.45
N ILE A 167 -10.79 -4.64 -49.81
CA ILE A 167 -9.67 -4.81 -48.87
C ILE A 167 -9.65 -3.67 -47.84
N ALA A 168 -9.95 -2.42 -48.26
CA ALA A 168 -10.05 -1.29 -47.33
C ALA A 168 -11.22 -1.44 -46.34
N ARG A 169 -12.34 -2.06 -46.74
CA ARG A 169 -13.46 -2.40 -45.82
C ARG A 169 -13.14 -3.59 -44.91
N GLU A 170 -12.30 -4.53 -45.36
CA GLU A 170 -11.94 -5.73 -44.62
C GLU A 170 -10.79 -5.50 -43.63
N VAL A 171 -9.91 -4.53 -43.92
CA VAL A 171 -8.77 -4.12 -43.07
C VAL A 171 -9.12 -2.92 -42.18
N ALA A 172 -10.22 -2.21 -42.43
CA ALA A 172 -10.74 -1.24 -41.48
C ALA A 172 -11.04 -1.97 -40.16
N PRO A 173 -10.44 -1.57 -39.02
CA PRO A 173 -10.80 -2.14 -37.74
C PRO A 173 -12.30 -1.96 -37.58
N HIS A 174 -13.04 -3.07 -37.52
CA HIS A 174 -14.46 -3.08 -37.22
C HIS A 174 -14.65 -2.73 -35.73
N TYR A 175 -14.18 -1.55 -35.36
CA TYR A 175 -14.44 -0.93 -34.08
C TYR A 175 -15.74 -0.14 -34.24
N PRO A 176 -16.73 -0.27 -33.34
CA PRO A 176 -18.05 0.33 -33.53
C PRO A 176 -17.92 1.85 -33.45
N TRP A 177 -17.77 2.49 -34.61
CA TRP A 177 -17.49 3.92 -34.69
C TRP A 177 -18.69 4.76 -34.17
N GLU A 178 -19.92 4.20 -34.23
CA GLU A 178 -21.12 4.78 -33.61
C GLU A 178 -20.99 4.91 -32.08
N GLU A 179 -20.32 3.97 -31.39
CA GLU A 179 -20.13 4.03 -29.93
C GLU A 179 -19.18 5.17 -29.52
N LEU A 180 -18.20 5.50 -30.37
CA LEU A 180 -17.27 6.62 -30.15
C LEU A 180 -17.93 7.99 -30.42
N ARG A 181 -18.89 8.07 -31.35
CA ARG A 181 -19.64 9.31 -31.58
C ARG A 181 -20.48 9.67 -30.35
N ALA A 182 -21.05 8.66 -29.67
CA ALA A 182 -21.78 8.86 -28.41
C ALA A 182 -20.90 9.31 -27.22
N VAL A 183 -19.57 9.15 -27.31
CA VAL A 183 -18.61 9.67 -26.31
C VAL A 183 -18.11 11.07 -26.67
N THR A 184 -18.18 11.44 -27.95
CA THR A 184 -17.67 12.73 -28.46
C THR A 184 -18.74 13.82 -28.46
N GLU A 185 -20.02 13.45 -28.52
CA GLU A 185 -21.13 14.38 -28.30
C GLU A 185 -21.39 14.54 -26.79
N PRO A 186 -21.17 15.74 -26.20
CA PRO A 186 -21.48 15.96 -24.80
C PRO A 186 -23.01 15.92 -24.61
N ASP A 187 -23.51 14.81 -24.06
CA ASP A 187 -24.89 14.69 -23.58
C ASP A 187 -25.11 15.81 -22.52
N PRO A 188 -26.06 16.75 -22.71
CA PRO A 188 -26.25 17.90 -21.83
C PRO A 188 -26.77 17.52 -20.44
N THR A 189 -27.00 16.24 -20.18
CA THR A 189 -27.38 15.71 -18.88
C THR A 189 -26.35 14.67 -18.40
N PRO A 190 -25.66 14.91 -17.27
CA PRO A 190 -24.77 13.91 -16.69
C PRO A 190 -25.60 12.71 -16.24
N LYS A 191 -25.65 11.65 -17.06
CA LYS A 191 -26.26 10.36 -16.70
C LYS A 191 -25.36 9.68 -15.68
N LEU A 192 -25.69 9.87 -14.41
CA LEU A 192 -25.04 9.17 -13.30
C LEU A 192 -25.32 7.66 -13.44
N ARG A 193 -24.27 6.86 -13.61
CA ARG A 193 -24.39 5.40 -13.70
C ARG A 193 -24.51 4.82 -12.29
N PRO A 194 -25.43 3.88 -12.01
CA PRO A 194 -25.67 3.37 -10.66
C PRO A 194 -24.40 2.82 -10.01
N LEU A 195 -24.28 2.97 -8.70
CA LEU A 195 -23.13 2.50 -7.95
C LEU A 195 -23.17 0.97 -7.84
N ILE A 196 -22.22 0.30 -8.49
CA ILE A 196 -22.10 -1.15 -8.44
C ILE A 196 -21.22 -1.51 -7.25
N LYS A 197 -21.77 -2.22 -6.27
CA LYS A 197 -21.02 -2.74 -5.12
C LYS A 197 -20.83 -4.25 -5.30
N THR A 198 -19.58 -4.66 -5.35
CA THR A 198 -19.19 -6.07 -5.41
C THR A 198 -18.66 -6.48 -4.04
N GLU A 199 -19.31 -7.46 -3.41
CA GLU A 199 -18.86 -8.05 -2.16
C GLU A 199 -18.36 -9.47 -2.44
N VAL A 200 -17.14 -9.75 -1.98
CA VAL A 200 -16.45 -11.02 -2.17
C VAL A 200 -16.30 -11.67 -0.80
N VAL A 201 -16.89 -12.86 -0.63
CA VAL A 201 -16.82 -13.65 0.60
C VAL A 201 -15.91 -14.85 0.37
N TYR A 202 -14.94 -15.03 1.27
CA TYR A 202 -14.00 -16.16 1.28
C TYR A 202 -14.34 -17.08 2.47
N ASP A 203 -14.90 -18.25 2.19
CA ASP A 203 -15.34 -19.22 3.21
C ASP A 203 -14.25 -20.26 3.57
N GLY A 204 -13.01 -19.80 3.74
CA GLY A 204 -11.86 -20.63 4.12
C GLY A 204 -10.73 -20.63 3.09
N GLU A 205 -9.60 -21.24 3.47
CA GLU A 205 -8.30 -21.10 2.79
C GLU A 205 -8.23 -21.80 1.41
N ASP A 206 -9.22 -22.62 1.02
CA ASP A 206 -9.18 -23.47 -0.18
C ASP A 206 -10.50 -23.51 -1.00
N THR A 207 -11.42 -22.56 -0.81
CA THR A 207 -12.68 -22.47 -1.59
C THR A 207 -12.70 -21.28 -2.53
N GLU A 208 -13.24 -21.47 -3.75
CA GLU A 208 -13.44 -20.39 -4.72
C GLU A 208 -14.30 -19.26 -4.13
N PRO A 209 -13.86 -17.99 -4.23
CA PRO A 209 -14.58 -16.88 -3.62
C PRO A 209 -15.97 -16.71 -4.23
N THR A 210 -16.98 -16.58 -3.36
CA THR A 210 -18.33 -16.26 -3.82
C THR A 210 -18.43 -14.74 -4.00
N VAL A 211 -18.63 -14.32 -5.25
CA VAL A 211 -18.76 -12.91 -5.62
C VAL A 211 -20.25 -12.57 -5.80
N THR A 212 -20.73 -11.61 -5.02
CA THR A 212 -22.09 -11.06 -5.15
C THR A 212 -22.02 -9.60 -5.55
N THR A 213 -22.66 -9.28 -6.68
CA THR A 213 -22.73 -7.91 -7.21
C THR A 213 -24.13 -7.35 -7.01
N LYS A 214 -24.25 -6.14 -6.46
CA LYS A 214 -25.52 -5.43 -6.29
C LYS A 214 -25.42 -4.00 -6.83
N GLU A 215 -26.45 -3.58 -7.53
CA GLU A 215 -26.61 -2.19 -7.97
C GLU A 215 -27.34 -1.40 -6.88
N ILE A 216 -26.71 -0.32 -6.40
CA ILE A 216 -27.26 0.54 -5.36
C ILE A 216 -27.62 1.88 -6.00
N PRO A 217 -28.89 2.30 -5.96
CA PRO A 217 -29.27 3.63 -6.43
C PRO A 217 -28.66 4.70 -5.52
N TYR A 218 -28.19 5.80 -6.11
CA TYR A 218 -27.62 6.92 -5.36
C TYR A 218 -28.65 7.55 -4.42
N THR A 219 -28.19 7.90 -3.22
CA THR A 219 -29.02 8.66 -2.27
C THR A 219 -29.04 10.15 -2.63
N VAL A 220 -30.10 10.86 -2.24
CA VAL A 220 -30.31 12.29 -2.56
C VAL A 220 -29.12 13.16 -2.11
N THR A 221 -28.51 12.82 -0.98
CA THR A 221 -27.35 13.54 -0.42
C THR A 221 -26.05 13.27 -1.19
N GLU A 222 -25.88 12.09 -1.79
CA GLU A 222 -24.73 11.77 -2.64
C GLU A 222 -24.86 12.45 -4.00
N LEU A 223 -26.07 12.47 -4.56
CA LEU A 223 -26.37 13.22 -5.79
C LEU A 223 -26.03 14.71 -5.65
N ALA A 224 -26.39 15.32 -4.53
CA ALA A 224 -26.10 16.74 -4.26
C ALA A 224 -24.58 17.04 -4.21
N LYS A 225 -23.77 16.13 -3.64
CA LYS A 225 -22.30 16.28 -3.57
C LYS A 225 -21.61 16.09 -4.92
N LEU A 226 -22.20 15.28 -5.80
CA LEU A 226 -21.68 15.04 -7.15
C LEU A 226 -21.99 16.22 -8.09
N GLN A 227 -23.13 16.90 -7.90
CA GLN A 227 -23.50 18.09 -8.67
C GLN A 227 -22.68 19.33 -8.32
N GLU A 228 -22.09 19.41 -7.13
CA GLU A 228 -21.27 20.56 -6.69
C GLU A 228 -19.85 20.56 -7.31
N LYS A 229 -19.44 19.46 -7.96
CA LYS A 229 -18.10 19.26 -8.54
C LYS A 229 -18.05 19.23 -10.07
N ILE A 230 -19.16 19.55 -10.76
CA ILE A 230 -19.25 19.64 -12.22
C ILE A 230 -19.44 21.10 -12.61
#